data_AF-A0AAW2F355-F1
#
_entry.id   AF-A0AAW2F355-F1
#
_cell.length_a   1.000
_cell.length_b   1.000
_cell.length_c   1.000
_cell.angle_alpha   90.00
_cell.angle_beta   90.00
_cell.angle_gamma   90.00
#
_symmetry.space_group_name_H-M   'P 1'
#
loop_
_entity.id
_entity.type
_entity.pdbx_description
1 polymer ?
#
loop_
_entity_poly.entity_id
_entity_poly.type
_entity_poly.pdbx_seq_one_letter_code
_entity_poly.pdbx_strand_id
1 'polypeptide(L)'
;MRDLTNHLFIDWNTLETSEEYKIIARYAENGKRYSLGYSLYCCFAVCVFMSVSLIPQVLDIILPLNKSRPILLTYPGHYFVDEREYFFYIFLHAVVAWEIVISGIIAHDCIFVTYIEHVCSMFNVVG
;
A
#
# COMPACT_ATOMS: atom_id res chain seq x y z
N MET A 1 16.26 8.32 6.09
CA MET A 1 16.24 6.97 5.50
C MET A 1 17.64 6.48 5.11
N ARG A 2 18.41 7.20 4.27
CA ARG A 2 19.77 6.77 3.89
C ARG A 2 20.66 6.39 5.09
N ASP A 3 20.74 7.25 6.10
CA ASP A 3 21.61 6.99 7.24
C ASP A 3 21.16 5.77 8.05
N LEU A 4 19.84 5.58 8.23
CA LEU A 4 19.26 4.38 8.87
C LEU A 4 19.57 3.10 8.08
N THR A 5 19.45 3.15 6.75
CA THR A 5 19.82 2.02 5.89
C THR A 5 21.32 1.72 5.98
N ASN A 6 22.18 2.74 6.05
CA ASN A 6 23.61 2.54 6.24
C ASN A 6 23.91 1.87 7.58
N HIS A 7 23.27 2.29 8.67
CA HIS A 7 23.40 1.63 9.98
C HIS A 7 23.00 0.16 9.91
N LEU A 8 21.88 -0.16 9.25
CA LEU A 8 21.45 -1.54 9.06
C LEU A 8 22.52 -2.40 8.36
N PHE A 9 23.17 -1.87 7.31
CA PHE A 9 24.26 -2.58 6.63
C PHE A 9 25.52 -2.73 7.48
N ILE A 10 25.88 -1.69 8.25
CA ILE A 10 27.04 -1.73 9.15
C ILE A 10 26.80 -2.80 10.21
N ASP A 11 25.67 -2.75 10.90
CA ASP A 11 25.31 -3.67 11.98
C ASP A 11 25.30 -5.12 11.49
N TRP A 12 24.78 -5.36 10.28
CA TRP A 12 24.78 -6.68 9.65
C TRP A 12 26.19 -7.23 9.40
N ASN A 13 27.14 -6.36 9.01
CA ASN A 13 28.52 -6.76 8.73
C ASN A 13 29.37 -6.93 10.00
N THR A 14 28.91 -6.41 11.13
CA THR A 14 29.62 -6.51 12.42
C THR A 14 29.19 -7.72 13.26
N LEU A 15 28.29 -8.57 12.76
CA LEU A 15 27.86 -9.78 13.46
C LEU A 15 29.00 -10.80 13.55
N GLU A 16 29.23 -11.35 14.73
CA GLU A 16 30.34 -12.24 15.02
C GLU A 16 29.89 -13.70 15.19
N THR A 17 28.69 -13.93 15.72
CA THR A 17 28.24 -15.27 16.09
C THR A 17 27.09 -15.79 15.23
N SER A 18 26.99 -17.12 15.13
CA SER A 18 25.89 -17.77 14.42
C SER A 18 24.53 -17.52 15.08
N GLU A 19 24.50 -17.28 16.39
CA GLU A 19 23.25 -17.00 17.11
C GLU A 19 22.75 -15.58 16.82
N GLU A 20 23.64 -14.58 16.79
CA GLU A 20 23.31 -13.21 16.36
C GLU A 20 22.71 -13.19 14.96
N TYR A 21 23.33 -13.92 14.03
CA TYR A 21 22.83 -14.05 12.67
C TYR A 21 21.42 -14.66 12.63
N LYS A 22 21.17 -15.73 13.40
CA LYS A 22 19.84 -16.36 13.49
C LYS A 22 18.79 -15.39 14.05
N ILE A 23 19.14 -14.60 15.06
CA ILE A 23 18.23 -13.61 15.64
C ILE A 23 17.84 -12.59 14.58
N ILE A 24 18.81 -11.92 13.96
CA ILE A 24 18.54 -10.84 12.99
C ILE A 24 17.81 -11.39 11.76
N ALA A 25 18.20 -12.58 11.26
CA ALA A 25 17.50 -13.22 10.14
C ALA A 25 16.02 -13.50 10.47
N ARG A 26 15.70 -13.87 11.72
CA ARG A 26 14.31 -14.08 12.16
C ARG A 26 13.49 -12.78 12.11
N TYR A 27 14.04 -11.66 12.59
CA TYR A 27 13.36 -10.36 12.54
C TYR A 27 13.26 -9.82 11.11
N ALA A 28 14.28 -10.01 10.28
CA ALA A 28 14.20 -9.68 8.85
C ALA A 28 13.08 -10.46 8.14
N GLU A 29 12.92 -11.75 8.45
CA GLU A 29 11.82 -12.57 7.91
C GLU A 29 10.45 -12.08 8.39
N ASN A 30 10.34 -11.66 9.66
CA ASN A 30 9.11 -11.04 10.17
C ASN A 30 8.81 -9.73 9.44
N GLY A 31 9.79 -8.85 9.28
CA GLY A 31 9.65 -7.61 8.51
C GLY A 31 9.17 -7.84 7.08
N LYS A 32 9.70 -8.87 6.40
CA LYS A 32 9.23 -9.30 5.07
C LYS A 32 7.78 -9.78 5.09
N ARG A 33 7.41 -10.61 6.07
CA ARG A 33 6.04 -11.12 6.24
C ARG A 33 5.04 -10.01 6.53
N TYR A 34 5.38 -9.06 7.40
CA TYR A 34 4.57 -7.89 7.69
C TYR A 34 4.41 -7.00 6.47
N SER A 35 5.51 -6.73 5.75
CA SER A 35 5.48 -5.94 4.52
C SER A 35 4.59 -6.56 3.45
N LEU A 36 4.70 -7.88 3.23
CA LEU A 36 3.84 -8.60 2.29
C LEU A 36 2.37 -8.55 2.70
N GLY A 37 2.07 -8.87 3.96
CA GLY A 37 0.69 -8.86 4.46
C GLY A 37 0.05 -7.47 4.39
N TYR A 38 0.79 -6.44 4.77
CA TYR A 38 0.36 -5.05 4.70
C TYR A 38 0.12 -4.61 3.24
N SER A 39 1.04 -4.93 2.33
CA SER A 39 0.91 -4.60 0.91
C SER A 39 -0.36 -5.23 0.31
N LEU A 40 -0.58 -6.52 0.56
CA LEU A 40 -1.77 -7.23 0.08
C LEU A 40 -3.06 -6.63 0.64
N TYR A 41 -3.06 -6.28 1.93
CA TYR A 41 -4.20 -5.62 2.57
C TYR A 41 -4.49 -4.26 1.93
N CYS A 42 -3.49 -3.40 1.73
CA CYS A 42 -3.64 -2.09 1.12
C CYS A 42 -4.15 -2.20 -0.32
N CYS A 43 -3.56 -3.08 -1.15
CA CYS A 43 -4.03 -3.30 -2.52
C CYS A 43 -5.49 -3.78 -2.54
N PHE A 44 -5.86 -4.73 -1.68
CA PHE A 44 -7.24 -5.20 -1.57
C PHE A 44 -8.20 -4.08 -1.15
N ALA A 45 -7.83 -3.30 -0.13
CA ALA A 45 -8.65 -2.19 0.36
C ALA A 45 -8.89 -1.13 -0.73
N VAL A 46 -7.87 -0.80 -1.52
CA VAL A 46 -7.97 0.15 -2.64
C VAL A 46 -8.86 -0.40 -3.74
N CYS A 47 -8.69 -1.67 -4.12
CA CYS A 47 -9.58 -2.32 -5.10
C CYS A 47 -11.05 -2.26 -4.67
N VAL A 48 -11.33 -2.61 -3.40
CA VAL A 48 -12.69 -2.53 -2.85
C VAL A 48 -13.21 -1.09 -2.87
N PHE A 49 -12.42 -0.13 -2.40
CA PHE A 49 -12.78 1.29 -2.39
C PHE A 49 -13.12 1.80 -3.80
N MET A 50 -12.27 1.52 -4.79
CA MET A 50 -12.47 1.94 -6.17
C MET A 50 -13.71 1.28 -6.80
N SER A 51 -13.98 0.01 -6.47
CA SER A 51 -15.16 -0.70 -6.99
C SER A 51 -16.50 -0.04 -6.60
N VAL A 52 -16.55 0.71 -5.49
CA VAL A 52 -17.76 1.41 -5.05
C VAL A 52 -18.26 2.37 -6.12
N SER A 53 -17.35 3.06 -6.82
CA SER A 53 -17.69 3.98 -7.92
C SER A 53 -18.33 3.30 -9.14
N LEU A 54 -18.13 1.98 -9.30
CA LEU A 54 -18.73 1.21 -10.38
C LEU A 54 -20.16 0.75 -10.07
N ILE A 55 -20.59 0.80 -8.80
CA ILE A 55 -21.91 0.34 -8.37
C ILE A 55 -23.05 0.98 -9.19
N PRO A 56 -23.11 2.32 -9.38
CA PRO A 56 -24.19 2.93 -10.16
C PRO A 56 -24.21 2.44 -11.61
N GLN A 57 -23.03 2.26 -12.23
CA GLN A 57 -22.90 1.82 -13.62
C GLN A 57 -23.39 0.37 -13.80
N VAL A 58 -23.02 -0.52 -12.87
CA VAL A 58 -23.50 -1.90 -12.86
C VAL A 58 -25.01 -1.95 -12.65
N LEU A 59 -25.53 -1.16 -11.71
CA LEU A 59 -26.97 -1.08 -11.43
C LEU A 59 -27.78 -0.57 -12.62
N ASP A 60 -27.25 0.34 -13.43
CA ASP A 60 -27.94 0.82 -14.64
C ASP A 60 -28.07 -0.27 -15.72
N ILE A 61 -27.20 -1.30 -15.70
CA ILE A 61 -27.30 -2.47 -16.59
C ILE A 61 -28.26 -3.51 -16.03
N ILE A 62 -28.13 -3.88 -14.75
CA ILE A 62 -28.88 -5.01 -14.18
C ILE A 62 -30.27 -4.62 -13.64
N LEU A 63 -30.45 -3.37 -13.21
CA LEU A 63 -31.69 -2.85 -12.64
C LEU A 63 -31.89 -1.38 -13.08
N PRO A 64 -32.23 -1.16 -14.36
CA PRO A 64 -32.39 0.17 -14.91
C PRO A 64 -33.56 0.92 -14.24
N LEU A 65 -33.40 2.23 -14.08
CA LEU A 65 -34.43 3.13 -13.55
C LEU A 65 -34.96 4.03 -14.66
N ASN A 66 -36.20 4.50 -14.53
CA ASN A 66 -36.79 5.50 -15.44
C ASN A 66 -36.10 6.87 -15.36
N LYS A 67 -35.26 7.10 -14.35
CA LYS A 67 -34.44 8.31 -14.17
C LYS A 67 -32.98 7.89 -13.98
N SER A 68 -32.05 8.69 -14.50
CA SER A 68 -30.61 8.43 -14.36
C SER A 68 -30.17 8.44 -12.89
N ARG A 69 -29.33 7.48 -12.50
CA ARG A 69 -28.70 7.46 -11.18
C ARG A 69 -27.66 8.59 -11.03
N PRO A 70 -27.40 9.09 -9.81
CA PRO A 70 -26.24 9.94 -9.58
C PRO A 70 -24.96 9.16 -9.83
N ILE A 71 -23.94 9.82 -10.39
CA ILE A 71 -22.61 9.24 -10.51
C ILE A 71 -21.90 9.31 -9.17
N LEU A 72 -21.14 8.27 -8.88
CA LEU A 72 -20.26 8.21 -7.74
C LEU A 72 -18.81 8.20 -8.23
N LEU A 73 -18.15 9.35 -8.17
CA LEU A 73 -16.73 9.45 -8.45
C LEU A 73 -15.90 8.81 -7.33
N THR A 74 -14.70 8.37 -7.67
CA THR A 74 -13.74 7.74 -6.74
C THR A 74 -13.20 8.73 -5.71
N TYR A 75 -13.20 10.02 -6.04
CA TYR A 75 -12.90 11.14 -5.15
C TYR A 75 -13.57 12.42 -5.70
N PRO A 76 -13.86 13.41 -4.84
CA PRO A 76 -14.40 14.68 -5.31
C PRO A 76 -13.32 15.44 -6.09
N GLY A 77 -13.50 15.57 -7.41
CA GLY A 77 -12.56 16.27 -8.27
C GLY A 77 -13.28 16.88 -9.46
N HIS A 78 -12.93 18.11 -9.82
CA HIS A 78 -13.49 18.79 -10.98
C HIS A 78 -12.57 18.61 -12.19
N TYR A 79 -13.03 17.88 -13.20
CA TYR A 79 -12.24 17.52 -14.38
C TYR A 79 -12.46 18.44 -15.59
N PHE A 80 -13.25 19.51 -15.44
CA PHE A 80 -13.62 20.45 -16.52
C PHE A 80 -14.25 19.78 -17.76
N VAL A 81 -14.82 18.59 -17.59
CA VAL A 81 -15.55 17.82 -18.59
C VAL A 81 -16.84 17.28 -17.96
N ASP A 82 -17.77 16.80 -18.78
CA ASP A 82 -18.97 16.13 -18.27
C ASP A 82 -18.59 14.80 -17.60
N GLU A 83 -18.82 14.71 -16.29
CA GLU A 83 -18.43 13.54 -15.49
C GLU A 83 -19.19 12.27 -15.87
N ARG A 84 -20.39 12.39 -16.48
CA ARG A 84 -21.17 11.25 -16.95
C ARG A 84 -20.66 10.71 -18.26
N GLU A 85 -20.41 11.58 -19.22
CA GLU A 85 -19.88 11.20 -20.52
C GLU A 85 -18.46 10.62 -20.41
N TYR A 86 -17.62 11.20 -19.55
CA TYR A 86 -16.21 10.82 -19.42
C TYR A 86 -15.91 9.92 -18.22
N PHE A 87 -16.92 9.30 -17.61
CA PHE A 87 -16.79 8.53 -16.37
C PHE A 87 -15.64 7.51 -16.41
N PHE A 88 -15.56 6.68 -17.45
CA PHE A 88 -14.53 5.63 -17.53
C PHE A 88 -13.11 6.18 -17.67
N TYR A 89 -12.94 7.32 -18.34
CA TYR A 89 -11.64 8.01 -18.45
C TYR A 89 -11.23 8.59 -17.09
N ILE A 90 -12.17 9.23 -16.40
CA ILE A 90 -11.96 9.77 -15.04
C ILE A 90 -11.63 8.63 -14.07
N PHE A 91 -12.36 7.52 -14.16
CA PHE A 91 -12.12 6.33 -13.35
C PHE A 91 -10.74 5.73 -13.60
N LEU A 92 -10.34 5.57 -14.86
CA LEU A 92 -9.00 5.07 -15.23
C LEU A 92 -7.90 5.98 -14.68
N HIS A 93 -8.04 7.30 -14.85
CA HIS A 93 -7.13 8.28 -14.27
C HIS A 93 -7.03 8.13 -12.75
N ALA A 94 -8.16 8.00 -12.07
CA ALA A 94 -8.19 7.80 -10.63
C ALA A 94 -7.54 6.50 -10.18
N VAL A 95 -7.72 5.39 -10.92
CA VAL A 95 -7.02 4.12 -10.65
C VAL A 95 -5.52 4.32 -10.70
N VAL A 96 -4.99 4.92 -11.78
CA VAL A 96 -3.55 5.16 -11.92
C VAL A 96 -3.03 6.09 -10.81
N ALA A 97 -3.76 7.15 -10.50
CA ALA A 97 -3.38 8.08 -9.44
C ALA A 97 -3.32 7.39 -8.06
N TRP A 98 -4.32 6.57 -7.73
CA TRP A 98 -4.36 5.82 -6.48
C TRP A 98 -3.27 4.77 -6.38
N GLU A 99 -2.98 4.04 -7.47
CA GLU A 99 -1.87 3.07 -7.51
C GLU A 99 -0.53 3.73 -7.21
N ILE A 100 -0.27 4.92 -7.77
CA ILE A 100 0.96 5.69 -7.49
C ILE A 100 1.03 6.10 -6.02
N VAL A 101 -0.04 6.67 -5.48
CA VAL A 101 -0.10 7.14 -4.09
C VAL A 101 0.09 5.97 -3.11
N ILE A 102 -0.62 4.87 -3.33
CA ILE A 102 -0.60 3.70 -2.45
C ILE A 102 0.75 2.99 -2.51
N SER A 103 1.35 2.87 -3.70
CA SER A 103 2.70 2.33 -3.84
C SER A 103 3.72 3.13 -3.01
N GLY A 104 3.61 4.47 -3.00
CA GLY A 104 4.47 5.33 -2.19
C GLY A 104 4.27 5.13 -0.69
N ILE A 105 3.02 5.03 -0.23
CA ILE A 105 2.68 4.78 1.18
C ILE A 105 3.19 3.41 1.62
N ILE A 106 2.90 2.35 0.85
CA ILE A 106 3.36 0.99 1.13
C ILE A 106 4.88 0.96 1.23
N ALA A 107 5.59 1.55 0.26
CA ALA A 107 7.05 1.57 0.26
C ALA A 107 7.61 2.27 1.51
N HIS A 108 7.06 3.43 1.87
CA HIS A 108 7.45 4.16 3.08
C HIS A 108 7.25 3.31 4.35
N ASP A 109 6.07 2.72 4.51
CA ASP A 109 5.71 1.97 5.71
C ASP A 109 6.48 0.65 5.83
N CYS A 110 6.73 -0.05 4.72
CA CYS A 110 7.55 -1.26 4.72
C CYS A 110 9.01 -0.96 5.11
N ILE A 111 9.57 0.16 4.66
CA ILE A 111 10.91 0.60 5.10
C ILE A 111 10.90 0.91 6.60
N PHE A 112 9.86 1.59 7.09
CA PHE A 112 9.72 1.91 8.51
C PHE A 112 9.61 0.66 9.38
N VAL A 113 8.79 -0.32 9.00
CA VAL A 113 8.68 -1.63 9.67
C VAL A 113 10.04 -2.35 9.66
N THR A 114 10.76 -2.31 8.55
CA THR A 114 12.11 -2.90 8.46
C THR A 114 13.07 -2.29 9.48
N TYR A 115 13.04 -0.97 9.67
CA TYR A 115 13.86 -0.32 10.69
C TYR A 115 13.45 -0.69 12.12
N ILE A 116 12.14 -0.82 12.39
CA ILE A 116 11.65 -1.27 13.70
C ILE A 116 12.15 -2.69 13.98
N GLU A 117 11.96 -3.62 13.04
CA GLU A 117 12.41 -5.00 13.20
C GLU A 117 13.93 -5.08 13.37
N HIS A 118 14.70 -4.26 12.64
CA HIS A 118 16.15 -4.15 12.81
C HIS A 118 16.51 -3.71 14.23
N VAL A 119 15.94 -2.61 14.72
CA VAL A 119 16.20 -2.10 16.08
C VAL A 119 15.81 -3.13 17.14
N CYS A 120 14.64 -3.77 17.01
CA CYS A 120 14.21 -4.84 17.92
C CYS A 120 15.17 -6.05 17.90
N SER A 121 15.70 -6.39 16.73
CA SER A 121 16.67 -7.48 16.61
C SER A 121 17.99 -7.16 17.30
N MET A 122 18.48 -5.92 17.18
CA MET A 122 19.71 -5.47 17.84
C MET A 122 19.56 -5.48 19.37
N PHE A 123 18.40 -5.08 19.90
CA PHE A 123 18.13 -5.20 21.34
C PHE A 123 18.12 -6.66 21.82
N ASN A 124 17.66 -7.60 20.99
CA ASN A 124 17.63 -9.03 21.30
C ASN A 124 19.01 -9.70 21.16
N VAL A 125 19.92 -9.10 20.37
CA VAL A 125 21.31 -9.56 20.27
C VAL A 125 22.10 -9.21 21.53
N VAL A 126 21.92 -8.01 22.08
CA VAL A 126 22.72 -7.51 23.22
C VAL A 126 22.14 -7.84 24.60
N GLY A 127 20.86 -8.21 24.69
CA GLY A 127 20.14 -8.49 25.95
C GLY A 127 19.82 -9.96 26.11
#